data_AF-A0A4V2B090-F1
#
_entry.id   AF-A0A4V2B090-F1
#
_cell.length_a   1.000
_cell.length_b   1.000
_cell.length_c   1.000
_cell.angle_alpha   90.00
_cell.angle_beta   90.00
_cell.angle_gamma   90.00
#
_symmetry.space_group_name_H-M   'P 1'
#
loop_
_entity.id
_entity.type
_entity.pdbx_description
1 polymer ?
#
loop_
_entity_poly.entity_id
_entity_poly.type
_entity_poly.pdbx_seq_one_letter_code
_entity_poly.pdbx_strand_id
1 'polypeptide(L)'
;MPVLEGTFTKRTFVELPRLVRGASVSGGKYGFDFRDDEAPADPRVALVDVRVSDLVSDDGFGGSIVTGNAPGATVFLSNVFFEPKWPAWVGYDTTNYDGMVLDGSKALYAEDLTVKSWNADSAADIKSDHAQFVCLKTEGNGNRTLRFWKAGPHYLVKSSVNNETGTIVWFKQCTGAKLNVFESTFNGAPALPANKVKCDEGSNPEIVYLTVDPRTTGEMHPMFSAF
;
A
#
# COMPACT_ATOMS: atom_id res chain seq x y z
N MET A 1 -12.77 -15.73 12.21
CA MET A 1 -12.00 -15.67 10.95
C MET A 1 -10.91 -16.71 11.01
N PRO A 2 -10.77 -17.60 10.01
CA PRO A 2 -9.68 -18.57 9.94
C PRO A 2 -8.30 -17.89 9.95
N VAL A 3 -7.28 -18.59 10.46
CA VAL A 3 -5.90 -18.08 10.55
C VAL A 3 -4.97 -18.83 9.59
N LEU A 4 -4.10 -18.11 8.89
CA LEU A 4 -3.01 -18.63 8.08
C LEU A 4 -1.67 -18.16 8.66
N GLU A 5 -0.79 -19.09 8.97
CA GLU A 5 0.52 -18.82 9.60
C GLU A 5 1.60 -19.66 8.89
N GLY A 6 2.88 -19.34 9.11
CA GLY A 6 4.02 -20.13 8.64
C GLY A 6 4.89 -19.44 7.59
N THR A 7 5.81 -20.19 7.01
CA THR A 7 6.77 -19.71 6.00
C THR A 7 6.46 -20.34 4.64
N PHE A 8 6.35 -19.50 3.61
CA PHE A 8 6.06 -19.89 2.25
C PHE A 8 7.18 -19.43 1.32
N THR A 9 7.52 -20.25 0.32
CA THR A 9 8.65 -20.00 -0.61
C THR A 9 8.19 -19.79 -2.05
N LYS A 10 6.89 -19.52 -2.23
CA LYS A 10 6.25 -19.24 -3.51
C LYS A 10 4.99 -18.42 -3.27
N ARG A 11 4.37 -17.95 -4.37
CA ARG A 11 3.05 -17.29 -4.33
C ARG A 11 2.06 -18.12 -3.53
N THR A 12 1.45 -17.48 -2.54
CA THR A 12 0.48 -18.09 -1.64
C THR A 12 -0.88 -17.49 -1.93
N PHE A 13 -1.80 -18.33 -2.43
CA PHE A 13 -3.19 -17.93 -2.58
C PHE A 13 -3.90 -18.00 -1.24
N VAL A 14 -4.68 -16.97 -0.91
CA VAL A 14 -5.36 -16.85 0.38
C VAL A 14 -6.84 -16.61 0.13
N GLU A 15 -7.63 -17.62 0.46
CA GLU A 15 -9.10 -17.53 0.41
C GLU A 15 -9.63 -16.70 1.57
N LEU A 16 -10.43 -15.68 1.23
CA LEU A 16 -11.02 -14.74 2.17
C LEU A 16 -12.35 -15.29 2.74
N PRO A 17 -12.72 -14.91 3.97
CA PRO A 17 -12.02 -14.00 4.87
C PRO A 17 -10.85 -14.69 5.58
N ARG A 18 -9.74 -13.97 5.80
CA ARG A 18 -8.54 -14.55 6.44
C ARG A 18 -7.80 -13.60 7.38
N LEU A 19 -7.32 -14.15 8.50
CA LEU A 19 -6.24 -13.56 9.28
C LEU A 19 -4.93 -14.24 8.88
N VAL A 20 -4.00 -13.49 8.31
CA VAL A 20 -2.63 -13.96 8.08
C VAL A 20 -1.78 -13.40 9.23
N ARG A 21 -1.22 -14.28 10.06
CA ARG A 21 -0.50 -13.87 11.29
C ARG A 21 0.87 -14.53 11.37
N GLY A 22 1.89 -13.75 11.73
CA GLY A 22 3.25 -14.27 11.94
C GLY A 22 3.83 -14.98 10.71
N ALA A 23 3.28 -14.69 9.52
CA ALA A 23 3.60 -15.40 8.30
C ALA A 23 4.74 -14.73 7.56
N SER A 24 5.53 -15.52 6.84
CA SER A 24 6.59 -15.04 5.96
C SER A 24 6.48 -15.62 4.56
N VAL A 25 6.73 -14.82 3.52
CA VAL A 25 6.72 -15.29 2.13
C VAL A 25 7.92 -14.77 1.36
N SER A 26 8.51 -15.62 0.52
CA SER A 26 9.52 -15.24 -0.47
C SER A 26 9.38 -16.00 -1.78
N GLY A 27 10.16 -15.61 -2.80
CA GLY A 27 10.35 -16.37 -4.04
C GLY A 27 9.19 -16.40 -5.04
N GLY A 28 8.04 -15.77 -4.73
CA GLY A 28 6.90 -15.67 -5.65
C GLY A 28 6.87 -14.36 -6.44
N LYS A 29 6.19 -14.37 -7.60
CA LYS A 29 5.81 -13.14 -8.34
C LYS A 29 4.96 -12.21 -7.47
N TYR A 30 4.02 -12.83 -6.75
CA TYR A 30 3.31 -12.19 -5.66
C TYR A 30 3.56 -12.95 -4.37
N GLY A 31 3.67 -12.26 -3.23
CA GLY A 31 3.77 -12.91 -1.92
C GLY A 31 2.45 -13.58 -1.57
N PHE A 32 1.45 -12.76 -1.22
CA PHE A 32 0.07 -13.21 -1.04
C PHE A 32 -0.83 -12.73 -2.17
N ASP A 33 -1.65 -13.63 -2.70
CA ASP A 33 -2.70 -13.30 -3.67
C ASP A 33 -4.06 -13.65 -3.06
N PHE A 34 -4.86 -12.63 -2.81
CA PHE A 34 -6.13 -12.77 -2.13
C PHE A 34 -7.23 -13.15 -3.13
N ARG A 35 -8.10 -14.07 -2.71
CA ARG A 35 -9.23 -14.59 -3.50
C ARG A 35 -10.50 -14.65 -2.66
N ASP A 36 -11.64 -14.45 -3.30
CA ASP A 36 -12.97 -14.55 -2.68
C ASP A 36 -13.88 -15.38 -3.62
N ASP A 37 -13.46 -16.62 -3.86
CA ASP A 37 -14.11 -17.57 -4.76
C ASP A 37 -15.21 -18.38 -4.04
N GLU A 38 -15.20 -18.42 -2.71
CA GLU A 38 -16.15 -19.19 -1.88
C GLU A 38 -17.35 -18.36 -1.38
N ALA A 39 -18.54 -18.97 -1.35
CA ALA A 39 -19.73 -18.34 -0.81
C ALA A 39 -19.90 -18.62 0.70
N PRO A 40 -20.43 -17.65 1.50
CA PRO A 40 -20.77 -16.29 1.10
C PRO A 40 -19.53 -15.39 0.97
N ALA A 41 -19.55 -14.49 -0.02
CA ALA A 41 -18.47 -13.53 -0.25
C ALA A 41 -18.21 -12.68 1.01
N ASP A 42 -16.97 -12.69 1.46
CA ASP A 42 -16.50 -11.91 2.60
C ASP A 42 -15.05 -11.50 2.35
N PRO A 43 -14.82 -10.46 1.52
CA PRO A 43 -13.51 -10.09 1.04
C PRO A 43 -12.76 -9.26 2.09
N ARG A 44 -12.64 -9.77 3.32
CA ARG A 44 -11.89 -9.13 4.40
C ARG A 44 -10.62 -9.92 4.69
N VAL A 45 -9.50 -9.21 4.74
CA VAL A 45 -8.21 -9.81 5.07
C VAL A 45 -7.46 -8.93 6.06
N ALA A 46 -6.86 -9.57 7.07
CA ALA A 46 -5.96 -8.91 8.00
C ALA A 46 -4.59 -9.58 7.98
N LEU A 47 -3.52 -8.80 7.86
CA LEU A 47 -2.13 -9.23 7.99
C LEU A 47 -1.55 -8.63 9.27
N VAL A 48 -1.05 -9.48 10.17
CA VAL A 48 -0.47 -9.06 11.45
C VAL A 48 0.89 -9.75 11.64
N ASP A 49 1.94 -8.97 11.90
CA ASP A 49 3.32 -9.51 12.06
C ASP A 49 3.79 -10.29 10.83
N VAL A 50 3.50 -9.76 9.63
CA VAL A 50 3.78 -10.45 8.36
C VAL A 50 5.03 -9.87 7.68
N ARG A 51 5.85 -10.75 7.12
CA ARG A 51 7.03 -10.37 6.32
C ARG A 51 6.96 -10.94 4.91
N VAL A 52 7.12 -10.11 3.90
CA VAL A 52 7.28 -10.56 2.51
C VAL A 52 8.62 -10.05 2.00
N SER A 53 9.49 -10.93 1.50
CA SER A 53 10.82 -10.54 1.02
C SER A 53 11.27 -11.33 -0.19
N ASP A 54 12.30 -10.84 -0.88
CA ASP A 54 13.04 -11.62 -1.90
C ASP A 54 12.10 -12.23 -2.96
N LEU A 55 11.25 -11.39 -3.53
CA LEU A 55 10.29 -11.80 -4.56
C LEU A 55 10.98 -11.91 -5.92
N VAL A 56 10.44 -12.77 -6.78
CA VAL A 56 11.00 -13.06 -8.10
C VAL A 56 9.85 -13.14 -9.09
N SER A 57 10.02 -12.51 -10.26
CA SER A 57 9.11 -12.63 -11.38
C SER A 57 9.88 -12.82 -12.67
N ASP A 58 9.35 -13.65 -13.56
CA ASP A 58 9.88 -13.89 -14.91
C ASP A 58 9.27 -12.95 -15.96
N ASP A 59 8.29 -12.12 -15.56
CA ASP A 59 7.69 -11.08 -16.38
C ASP A 59 7.73 -9.73 -15.66
N GLY A 60 7.39 -8.64 -16.35
CA GLY A 60 7.48 -7.29 -15.82
C GLY A 60 6.50 -6.92 -14.71
N PHE A 61 5.81 -7.86 -14.05
CA PHE A 61 4.80 -7.58 -13.03
C PHE A 61 5.04 -8.35 -11.72
N GLY A 62 4.58 -7.83 -10.59
CA GLY A 62 4.71 -8.51 -9.29
C GLY A 62 4.42 -7.59 -8.09
N GLY A 63 4.27 -8.17 -6.90
CA GLY A 63 4.18 -7.39 -5.66
C GLY A 63 3.95 -8.18 -4.38
N SER A 64 4.16 -7.59 -3.20
CA SER A 64 4.09 -8.35 -1.94
C SER A 64 2.69 -8.86 -1.62
N ILE A 65 1.66 -8.11 -1.99
CA ILE A 65 0.26 -8.56 -1.98
C ILE A 65 -0.43 -8.13 -3.27
N VAL A 66 -1.45 -8.90 -3.69
CA VAL A 66 -2.35 -8.54 -4.78
C VAL A 66 -3.81 -8.88 -4.46
N THR A 67 -4.73 -7.98 -4.78
CA THR A 67 -6.19 -8.15 -4.55
C THR A 67 -6.99 -8.40 -5.83
N GLY A 68 -6.35 -8.58 -6.99
CA GLY A 68 -7.04 -8.66 -8.29
C GLY A 68 -8.07 -9.80 -8.40
N ASN A 69 -7.94 -10.84 -7.57
CA ASN A 69 -8.90 -11.96 -7.49
C ASN A 69 -9.87 -11.85 -6.29
N ALA A 70 -9.85 -10.73 -5.55
CA ALA A 70 -10.73 -10.44 -4.42
C ALA A 70 -11.33 -9.04 -4.56
N PRO A 71 -12.20 -8.80 -5.56
CA PRO A 71 -12.83 -7.50 -5.75
C PRO A 71 -13.64 -7.10 -4.49
N GLY A 72 -13.59 -5.84 -4.12
CA GLY A 72 -14.19 -5.32 -2.90
C GLY A 72 -13.37 -5.57 -1.64
N ALA A 73 -12.13 -6.09 -1.77
CA ALA A 73 -11.27 -6.40 -0.63
C ALA A 73 -11.12 -5.22 0.35
N THR A 74 -11.35 -5.49 1.62
CA THR A 74 -10.97 -4.60 2.73
C THR A 74 -9.74 -5.19 3.40
N VAL A 75 -8.62 -4.48 3.28
CA VAL A 75 -7.30 -4.94 3.72
C VAL A 75 -6.90 -4.21 4.99
N PHE A 76 -6.60 -4.98 6.04
CA PHE A 76 -6.06 -4.48 7.31
C PHE A 76 -4.61 -4.95 7.47
N LEU A 77 -3.67 -4.04 7.70
CA LEU A 77 -2.25 -4.34 7.92
C LEU A 77 -1.83 -3.79 9.29
N SER A 78 -1.17 -4.59 10.11
CA SER A 78 -0.60 -4.17 11.39
C SER A 78 0.77 -4.81 11.57
N ASN A 79 1.81 -3.99 11.75
CA ASN A 79 3.21 -4.45 11.84
C ASN A 79 3.61 -5.36 10.67
N VAL A 80 3.56 -4.83 9.45
CA VAL A 80 3.81 -5.57 8.22
C VAL A 80 5.05 -5.04 7.52
N PHE A 81 5.90 -5.95 7.03
CA PHE A 81 7.17 -5.60 6.39
C PHE A 81 7.26 -6.19 4.98
N PHE A 82 7.28 -5.32 3.98
CA PHE A 82 7.45 -5.67 2.57
C PHE A 82 8.84 -5.23 2.10
N GLU A 83 9.70 -6.18 1.75
CA GLU A 83 11.02 -5.95 1.18
C GLU A 83 11.23 -6.84 -0.06
N PRO A 84 10.49 -6.60 -1.15
CA PRO A 84 10.48 -7.50 -2.29
C PRO A 84 11.82 -7.55 -3.03
N LYS A 85 12.70 -6.56 -2.84
CA LYS A 85 14.01 -6.41 -3.52
C LYS A 85 13.90 -6.36 -5.04
N TRP A 86 12.90 -5.63 -5.53
CA TRP A 86 12.72 -5.42 -6.95
C TRP A 86 13.93 -4.72 -7.59
N PRO A 87 14.26 -5.04 -8.85
CA PRO A 87 15.27 -4.30 -9.60
C PRO A 87 14.83 -2.85 -9.82
N ALA A 88 15.75 -2.03 -10.33
CA ALA A 88 15.46 -0.64 -10.64
C ALA A 88 14.37 -0.50 -11.71
N TRP A 89 13.59 0.57 -11.60
CA TRP A 89 12.61 0.97 -12.59
C TRP A 89 13.28 1.25 -13.94
N VAL A 90 12.72 0.66 -14.99
CA VAL A 90 13.14 0.84 -16.40
C VAL A 90 11.95 1.33 -17.21
N GLY A 91 10.80 0.68 -17.05
CA GLY A 91 9.59 0.98 -17.79
C GLY A 91 8.49 -0.03 -17.52
N TYR A 92 7.29 0.29 -17.98
CA TYR A 92 6.08 -0.45 -17.67
C TYR A 92 6.14 -1.92 -18.12
N ASP A 93 6.71 -2.18 -19.30
CA ASP A 93 6.76 -3.54 -19.85
C ASP A 93 7.94 -4.37 -19.29
N THR A 94 8.78 -3.80 -18.43
CA THR A 94 10.03 -4.44 -17.96
C THR A 94 10.10 -4.60 -16.45
N THR A 95 9.75 -3.57 -15.69
CA THR A 95 9.89 -3.59 -14.22
C THR A 95 8.70 -2.92 -13.50
N ASN A 96 7.47 -3.22 -13.93
CA ASN A 96 6.22 -2.83 -13.26
C ASN A 96 5.92 -3.71 -12.03
N TYR A 97 6.88 -3.72 -11.11
CA TYR A 97 6.76 -4.38 -9.81
C TYR A 97 6.40 -3.38 -8.73
N ASP A 98 5.53 -3.78 -7.81
CA ASP A 98 5.05 -2.93 -6.73
C ASP A 98 5.35 -3.53 -5.36
N GLY A 99 5.35 -2.73 -4.30
CA GLY A 99 5.31 -3.23 -2.93
C GLY A 99 3.95 -3.86 -2.62
N MET A 100 2.86 -3.27 -3.09
CA MET A 100 1.51 -3.85 -3.04
C MET A 100 0.67 -3.41 -4.22
N VAL A 101 -0.22 -4.30 -4.68
CA VAL A 101 -1.14 -4.07 -5.79
C VAL A 101 -2.58 -4.25 -5.31
N LEU A 102 -3.34 -3.16 -5.18
CA LEU A 102 -4.67 -3.19 -4.56
C LEU A 102 -5.81 -3.09 -5.58
N ASP A 103 -5.69 -3.86 -6.67
CA ASP A 103 -6.68 -3.98 -7.74
C ASP A 103 -8.09 -4.31 -7.22
N GLY A 104 -9.05 -3.44 -7.52
CA GLY A 104 -10.45 -3.66 -7.17
C GLY A 104 -10.76 -3.69 -5.67
N SER A 105 -9.80 -3.39 -4.80
CA SER A 105 -10.03 -3.29 -3.36
C SER A 105 -11.00 -2.16 -3.01
N LYS A 106 -11.72 -2.29 -1.90
CA LYS A 106 -12.62 -1.26 -1.37
C LYS A 106 -11.88 -0.30 -0.45
N ALA A 107 -11.05 -0.82 0.44
CA ALA A 107 -10.39 -0.03 1.47
C ALA A 107 -9.06 -0.66 1.91
N LEU A 108 -8.12 0.22 2.26
CA LEU A 108 -6.86 -0.14 2.91
C LEU A 108 -6.73 0.60 4.23
N TYR A 109 -6.41 -0.14 5.28
CA TYR A 109 -6.06 0.42 6.57
C TYR A 109 -4.75 -0.23 7.05
N ALA A 110 -3.70 0.57 7.22
CA ALA A 110 -2.37 0.07 7.54
C ALA A 110 -1.73 0.85 8.69
N GLU A 111 -1.33 0.14 9.74
CA GLU A 111 -0.54 0.65 10.86
C GLU A 111 0.81 -0.07 10.91
N ASP A 112 1.89 0.68 11.12
CA ASP A 112 3.26 0.15 11.21
C ASP A 112 3.66 -0.69 9.98
N LEU A 113 3.29 -0.20 8.80
CA LEU A 113 3.69 -0.79 7.52
C LEU A 113 5.06 -0.25 7.10
N THR A 114 6.00 -1.13 6.81
CA THR A 114 7.25 -0.78 6.13
C THR A 114 7.29 -1.36 4.73
N VAL A 115 7.57 -0.53 3.73
CA VAL A 115 7.86 -0.95 2.35
C VAL A 115 9.27 -0.51 1.99
N LYS A 116 10.20 -1.47 1.90
CA LYS A 116 11.63 -1.25 1.69
C LYS A 116 12.11 -1.91 0.40
N SER A 117 13.17 -1.37 -0.20
CA SER A 117 13.80 -1.93 -1.40
C SER A 117 12.81 -2.16 -2.55
N TRP A 118 11.82 -1.28 -2.65
CA TRP A 118 10.92 -1.16 -3.79
C TRP A 118 11.58 -0.20 -4.78
N ASN A 119 12.40 -0.72 -5.70
CA ASN A 119 13.14 0.13 -6.64
C ASN A 119 12.46 0.24 -8.02
N ALA A 120 11.29 -0.41 -8.17
CA ALA A 120 10.54 -0.57 -9.41
C ALA A 120 9.42 0.47 -9.54
N ASP A 121 8.17 0.11 -9.89
CA ASP A 121 7.12 1.11 -10.14
C ASP A 121 6.66 1.78 -8.84
N SER A 122 6.04 1.03 -7.92
CA SER A 122 5.51 1.66 -6.70
C SER A 122 5.71 0.95 -5.38
N ALA A 123 5.67 1.71 -4.28
CA ALA A 123 5.62 1.13 -2.94
C ALA A 123 4.19 0.62 -2.66
N ALA A 124 3.20 1.39 -3.11
CA ALA A 124 1.79 1.02 -3.04
C ALA A 124 1.02 1.53 -4.26
N ASP A 125 0.47 0.58 -5.03
CA ASP A 125 -0.50 0.82 -6.10
C ASP A 125 -1.92 0.69 -5.55
N ILE A 126 -2.51 1.83 -5.16
CA ILE A 126 -3.72 1.93 -4.35
C ILE A 126 -4.92 2.23 -5.24
N LYS A 127 -5.73 1.19 -5.50
CA LYS A 127 -6.98 1.31 -6.26
C LYS A 127 -8.24 1.27 -5.41
N SER A 128 -8.07 1.33 -4.08
CA SER A 128 -9.16 1.44 -3.12
C SER A 128 -9.83 2.82 -3.13
N ASP A 129 -11.10 2.87 -2.71
CA ASP A 129 -11.87 4.11 -2.60
C ASP A 129 -11.25 5.04 -1.55
N HIS A 130 -10.75 4.46 -0.46
CA HIS A 130 -9.98 5.17 0.56
C HIS A 130 -8.81 4.32 1.07
N ALA A 131 -7.79 5.00 1.58
CA ALA A 131 -6.60 4.37 2.14
C ALA A 131 -6.11 5.20 3.32
N GLN A 132 -5.83 4.54 4.44
CA GLN A 132 -5.40 5.19 5.67
C GLN A 132 -4.14 4.52 6.17
N PHE A 133 -3.10 5.33 6.35
CA PHE A 133 -1.80 4.90 6.84
C PHE A 133 -1.48 5.59 8.16
N VAL A 134 -1.05 4.82 9.14
CA VAL A 134 -0.47 5.28 10.40
C VAL A 134 0.93 4.67 10.49
N CYS A 135 1.95 5.49 10.72
CA CYS A 135 3.34 5.02 10.80
C CYS A 135 3.83 4.24 9.56
N LEU A 136 3.38 4.62 8.36
CA LEU A 136 3.94 4.07 7.11
C LEU A 136 5.40 4.53 6.97
N LYS A 137 6.29 3.59 6.68
CA LYS A 137 7.68 3.87 6.32
C LYS A 137 8.00 3.35 4.92
N THR A 138 8.50 4.20 4.05
CA THR A 138 9.03 3.78 2.74
C THR A 138 10.52 4.06 2.60
N GLU A 139 11.24 3.10 2.01
CA GLU A 139 12.66 3.20 1.69
C GLU A 139 12.92 2.58 0.31
N GLY A 140 13.33 3.38 -0.66
CA GLY A 140 13.51 2.95 -2.05
C GLY A 140 13.40 4.12 -3.01
N ASN A 141 13.96 3.95 -4.21
CA ASN A 141 14.04 4.99 -5.25
C ASN A 141 13.37 4.53 -6.55
N GLY A 142 12.14 4.01 -6.43
CA GLY A 142 11.31 3.62 -7.56
C GLY A 142 10.63 4.79 -8.28
N ASN A 143 9.78 4.49 -9.24
CA ASN A 143 9.10 5.48 -10.08
C ASN A 143 8.12 6.35 -9.30
N ARG A 144 7.24 5.75 -8.49
CA ARG A 144 6.15 6.42 -7.77
C ARG A 144 5.91 5.77 -6.40
N THR A 145 6.06 6.47 -5.28
CA THR A 145 5.89 5.82 -3.96
C THR A 145 4.45 5.42 -3.68
N LEU A 146 3.54 6.39 -3.63
CA LEU A 146 2.12 6.18 -3.39
C LEU A 146 1.35 6.54 -4.65
N ARG A 147 0.65 5.56 -5.22
CA ARG A 147 -0.20 5.75 -6.40
C ARG A 147 -1.66 5.61 -6.02
N PHE A 148 -2.39 6.70 -6.04
CA PHE A 148 -3.82 6.71 -5.75
C PHE A 148 -4.61 6.78 -7.05
N TRP A 149 -5.50 5.81 -7.27
CA TRP A 149 -6.36 5.81 -8.46
C TRP A 149 -7.70 6.49 -8.25
N LYS A 150 -8.11 6.63 -6.99
CA LYS A 150 -9.37 7.25 -6.57
C LYS A 150 -9.08 8.57 -5.86
N ALA A 151 -10.11 9.39 -5.72
CA ALA A 151 -10.01 10.70 -5.09
C ALA A 151 -9.85 10.64 -3.55
N GLY A 152 -10.31 9.55 -2.91
CA GLY A 152 -10.24 9.40 -1.46
C GLY A 152 -11.56 9.71 -0.75
N PRO A 153 -11.50 10.09 0.55
CA PRO A 153 -10.33 10.67 1.23
C PRO A 153 -9.24 9.65 1.58
N HIS A 154 -7.98 10.06 1.45
CA HIS A 154 -6.82 9.30 1.91
C HIS A 154 -6.18 9.98 3.13
N TYR A 155 -5.50 9.19 3.97
CA TYR A 155 -4.84 9.67 5.18
C TYR A 155 -3.42 9.13 5.28
N LEU A 156 -2.49 10.01 5.66
CA LEU A 156 -1.12 9.69 5.99
C LEU A 156 -0.77 10.33 7.33
N VAL A 157 -0.57 9.51 8.36
CA VAL A 157 -0.43 9.94 9.75
C VAL A 157 0.89 9.40 10.29
N LYS A 158 1.71 10.28 10.89
CA LYS A 158 3.00 9.93 11.53
C LYS A 158 3.93 9.08 10.65
N SER A 159 3.90 9.32 9.35
CA SER A 159 4.56 8.46 8.35
C SER A 159 5.85 9.09 7.82
N SER A 160 6.77 8.27 7.32
CA SER A 160 7.97 8.71 6.62
C SER A 160 7.99 8.12 5.21
N VAL A 161 7.69 8.96 4.22
CA VAL A 161 7.54 8.55 2.83
C VAL A 161 8.68 9.12 2.01
N ASN A 162 9.62 8.26 1.65
CA ASN A 162 10.84 8.66 0.94
C ASN A 162 10.87 8.12 -0.49
N ASN A 163 11.30 8.99 -1.41
CA ASN A 163 11.71 8.71 -2.79
C ASN A 163 12.49 9.91 -3.36
N GLU A 164 13.80 9.74 -3.50
CA GLU A 164 14.71 10.81 -3.91
C GLU A 164 14.64 11.09 -5.42
N THR A 165 14.39 10.06 -6.22
CA THR A 165 14.46 10.13 -7.69
C THR A 165 13.08 10.29 -8.33
N GLY A 166 12.09 9.52 -7.89
CA GLY A 166 10.76 9.46 -8.48
C GLY A 166 9.73 10.39 -7.86
N THR A 167 8.47 10.14 -8.18
CA THR A 167 7.31 10.81 -7.61
C THR A 167 7.02 10.23 -6.21
N ILE A 168 6.66 11.05 -5.23
CA ILE A 168 6.24 10.55 -3.92
C ILE A 168 4.74 10.26 -3.92
N VAL A 169 3.92 11.20 -4.39
CA VAL A 169 2.47 11.01 -4.52
C VAL A 169 2.03 11.20 -5.95
N TRP A 170 1.38 10.20 -6.51
CA TRP A 170 0.76 10.25 -7.81
C TRP A 170 -0.74 10.02 -7.68
N PHE A 171 -1.53 10.84 -8.36
CA PHE A 171 -2.98 10.66 -8.47
C PHE A 171 -3.37 10.39 -9.92
N LYS A 172 -4.20 9.37 -10.13
CA LYS A 172 -4.88 9.16 -11.41
C LYS A 172 -5.93 10.23 -11.61
N GLN A 173 -6.93 10.27 -10.73
CA GLN A 173 -8.02 11.23 -10.72
C GLN A 173 -7.69 12.32 -9.72
N CYS A 174 -7.46 13.56 -10.16
CA CYS A 174 -6.98 14.63 -9.29
C CYS A 174 -8.07 15.60 -8.86
N THR A 175 -9.08 15.80 -9.70
CA THR A 175 -10.20 16.69 -9.35
C THR A 175 -10.96 16.10 -8.16
N GLY A 176 -10.97 16.85 -7.06
CA GLY A 176 -11.57 16.40 -5.80
C GLY A 176 -10.73 15.40 -5.02
N ALA A 177 -9.53 15.05 -5.49
CA ALA A 177 -8.64 14.16 -4.77
C ALA A 177 -8.07 14.83 -3.53
N LYS A 178 -8.06 14.10 -2.41
CA LYS A 178 -7.62 14.62 -1.12
C LYS A 178 -6.72 13.64 -0.39
N LEU A 179 -5.53 14.09 -0.02
CA LEU A 179 -4.64 13.43 0.92
C LEU A 179 -4.51 14.28 2.18
N ASN A 180 -5.06 13.80 3.28
CA ASN A 180 -4.91 14.41 4.59
C ASN A 180 -3.60 13.92 5.23
N VAL A 181 -2.78 14.83 5.72
CA VAL A 181 -1.44 14.56 6.25
C VAL A 181 -1.34 15.08 7.67
N PHE A 182 -0.96 14.22 8.62
CA PHE A 182 -0.68 14.61 10.00
C PHE A 182 0.71 14.12 10.40
N GLU A 183 1.56 15.01 10.91
CA GLU A 183 2.91 14.72 11.44
C GLU A 183 3.75 13.76 10.58
N SER A 184 3.64 13.85 9.25
CA SER A 184 4.37 12.97 8.33
C SER A 184 5.49 13.73 7.61
N THR A 185 6.48 12.98 7.13
CA THR A 185 7.66 13.52 6.43
C THR A 185 7.82 12.93 5.04
N PHE A 186 8.42 13.73 4.14
CA PHE A 186 8.64 13.41 2.73
C PHE A 186 10.09 13.72 2.37
N ASN A 187 10.92 12.69 2.19
CA ASN A 187 12.39 12.85 2.11
C ASN A 187 12.94 13.66 3.29
N GLY A 188 12.40 13.42 4.50
CA GLY A 188 12.75 14.15 5.72
C GLY A 188 12.14 15.56 5.86
N ALA A 189 11.51 16.13 4.82
CA ALA A 189 10.83 17.42 4.90
C ALA A 189 9.41 17.28 5.49
N PRO A 190 8.89 18.26 6.26
CA PRO A 190 7.55 18.19 6.87
C PRO A 190 6.41 18.44 5.87
N ALA A 191 6.73 18.90 4.65
CA ALA A 191 5.78 19.13 3.58
C ALA A 191 6.24 18.46 2.31
N LEU A 192 5.29 17.89 1.58
CA LEU A 192 5.46 17.25 0.29
C LEU A 192 5.86 18.31 -0.76
N PRO A 193 7.04 18.21 -1.37
CA PRO A 193 7.45 19.14 -2.42
C PRO A 193 6.50 19.07 -3.62
N ALA A 194 6.11 20.21 -4.18
CA ALA A 194 5.16 20.26 -5.29
C ALA A 194 5.63 19.47 -6.52
N ASN A 195 6.94 19.46 -6.79
CA ASN A 195 7.54 18.67 -7.88
C ASN A 195 7.59 17.15 -7.61
N LYS A 196 7.21 16.70 -6.41
CA LYS A 196 7.07 15.29 -6.02
C LYS A 196 5.61 14.83 -6.00
N VAL A 197 4.68 15.69 -6.43
CA VAL A 197 3.28 15.38 -6.67
C VAL A 197 3.05 15.32 -8.18
N LYS A 198 2.45 14.23 -8.66
CA LYS A 198 2.05 14.12 -10.06
C LYS A 198 0.56 13.84 -10.18
N CYS A 199 -0.04 14.45 -11.19
CA CYS A 199 -1.44 14.31 -11.54
C CYS A 199 -1.53 13.83 -12.99
N ASP A 200 -2.36 12.82 -13.25
CA ASP A 200 -2.59 12.32 -14.61
C ASP A 200 -3.89 12.86 -15.24
N GLU A 201 -5.02 12.83 -14.53
CA GLU A 201 -6.33 13.28 -15.04
C GLU A 201 -6.97 14.32 -14.11
N GLY A 202 -7.46 15.41 -14.70
CA GLY A 202 -7.98 16.56 -13.94
C GLY A 202 -6.86 17.49 -13.48
N SER A 203 -7.09 18.22 -12.39
CA SER A 203 -6.12 19.17 -11.85
C SER A 203 -6.29 19.35 -10.34
N ASN A 204 -5.23 19.87 -9.71
CA ASN A 204 -5.21 20.35 -8.33
C ASN A 204 -5.65 19.30 -7.27
N PRO A 205 -4.93 18.16 -7.14
CA PRO A 205 -5.14 17.31 -5.98
C PRO A 205 -4.79 18.10 -4.71
N GLU A 206 -5.61 17.97 -3.67
CA GLU A 206 -5.46 18.71 -2.42
C GLU A 206 -4.62 17.90 -1.43
N ILE A 207 -3.50 18.49 -0.99
CA ILE A 207 -2.71 17.96 0.13
C ILE A 207 -3.05 18.79 1.36
N VAL A 208 -3.82 18.21 2.28
CA VAL A 208 -4.32 18.91 3.47
C VAL A 208 -3.48 18.54 4.67
N TYR A 209 -2.67 19.47 5.15
CA TYR A 209 -1.90 19.32 6.37
C TYR A 209 -2.80 19.61 7.58
N LEU A 210 -3.07 18.58 8.36
CA LEU A 210 -3.91 18.63 9.55
C LEU A 210 -3.11 19.15 10.75
N THR A 211 -3.79 19.90 11.62
CA THR A 211 -3.24 20.39 12.89
C THR A 211 -3.67 19.55 14.09
N VAL A 212 -4.62 18.64 13.90
CA VAL A 212 -5.15 17.71 14.92
C VAL A 212 -4.98 16.30 14.41
N ASP A 213 -4.63 15.37 15.29
CA ASP A 213 -4.48 13.96 14.97
C ASP A 213 -5.85 13.36 14.59
N PRO A 214 -6.08 12.97 13.32
CA PRO A 214 -7.37 12.48 12.84
C PRO A 214 -7.78 11.13 13.45
N ARG A 215 -6.87 10.44 14.15
CA ARG A 215 -7.20 9.24 14.94
C ARG A 215 -8.08 9.57 16.15
N THR A 216 -8.10 10.83 16.59
CA THR A 216 -8.88 11.29 17.74
C THR A 216 -10.23 11.92 17.38
N THR A 217 -10.50 12.14 16.08
CA THR A 217 -11.69 12.87 15.60
C THR A 217 -12.82 11.96 15.15
N GLY A 218 -12.56 10.65 14.99
CA GLY A 218 -13.50 9.69 14.43
C GLY A 218 -13.52 9.65 12.90
N GLU A 219 -12.66 10.41 12.21
CA GLU A 219 -12.53 10.39 10.75
C GLU A 219 -11.78 9.16 10.23
N MET A 220 -10.90 8.58 11.06
CA MET A 220 -10.15 7.36 10.73
C MET A 220 -10.83 6.10 11.24
N HIS A 221 -10.47 4.96 10.63
CA HIS A 221 -10.99 3.66 11.01
C HIS A 221 -10.66 3.32 12.47
N PRO A 222 -11.59 2.69 13.22
CA PRO A 222 -11.38 2.36 14.64
C PRO A 222 -10.20 1.44 14.97
N MET A 223 -9.53 0.86 13.96
CA MET A 223 -8.32 0.06 14.21
C MET A 223 -7.16 0.93 14.70
N PHE A 224 -7.16 2.22 14.37
CA PHE A 224 -6.11 3.16 14.74
C PHE A 224 -6.44 3.82 16.07
N SER A 225 -6.44 3.05 17.16
CA SER A 225 -6.66 3.62 18.49
C SER A 225 -5.53 4.57 18.86
N ALA A 226 -5.86 5.84 19.11
CA ALA A 226 -4.94 6.81 19.69
C ALA A 226 -4.75 6.49 21.18
N PHE A 227 -3.68 5.77 21.52
CA PHE A 227 -3.21 5.65 22.90
C PHE A 227 -2.27 6.81 23.22
#